data_AF-A0ABD5NCF4-F1
#
_entry.id   AF-A0ABD5NCF4-F1
#
_cell.length_a   1.000
_cell.length_b   1.000
_cell.length_c   1.000
_cell.angle_alpha   90.00
_cell.angle_beta   90.00
_cell.angle_gamma   90.00
#
_symmetry.space_group_name_H-M   'P 1'
#
loop_
_entity.id
_entity.type
_entity.pdbx_description
1 polymer ?
#
loop_
_entity_poly.entity_id
_entity_poly.type
_entity_poly.pdbx_seq_one_letter_code
_entity_poly.pdbx_strand_id
1 'polypeptide(L)'
;MEDTPRDGPTDDDADDRRPDDMSLEELRDEIREIDREIVDLIARRTYVAETIADVKADRGMATTDESQEEAVMERAGENAEAFDVEPNLVKAIFRLLIELNKVEQRESR
;
A
#
# COMPACT_ATOMS: atom_id res chain seq x y z
N MET A 1 42.98 -5.74 -27.43
CA MET A 1 41.76 -5.22 -26.79
C MET A 1 40.91 -6.43 -26.51
N GLU A 2 41.17 -7.08 -25.37
CA GLU A 2 40.42 -8.25 -24.93
C GLU A 2 39.13 -7.76 -24.27
N ASP A 3 38.02 -8.18 -24.87
CA ASP A 3 36.67 -7.92 -24.39
C ASP A 3 36.45 -8.80 -23.16
N THR A 4 36.39 -8.18 -21.98
CA THR A 4 36.12 -8.90 -20.73
C THR A 4 34.61 -8.89 -20.50
N PRO A 5 33.94 -10.04 -20.40
CA PRO A 5 32.54 -10.05 -19.98
C PRO A 5 32.46 -9.58 -18.54
N ARG A 6 31.64 -8.56 -18.29
CA ARG A 6 31.22 -8.18 -16.94
C ARG A 6 30.15 -9.17 -16.48
N ASP A 7 30.55 -10.20 -15.74
CA ASP A 7 29.63 -10.90 -14.84
C ASP A 7 29.34 -9.97 -13.66
N GLY A 8 28.20 -9.27 -13.75
CA GLY A 8 27.58 -8.66 -12.58
C GLY A 8 26.78 -9.73 -11.83
N PRO A 9 26.82 -9.77 -10.48
CA PRO A 9 25.97 -10.67 -9.73
C PRO A 9 24.53 -10.15 -9.87
N THR A 10 23.65 -10.99 -10.42
CA THR A 10 22.20 -10.79 -10.31
C THR A 10 21.79 -11.24 -8.92
N ASP A 11 21.65 -10.29 -8.00
CA ASP A 11 20.90 -10.49 -6.75
C ASP A 11 19.40 -10.58 -7.09
N ASP A 12 18.98 -11.69 -7.71
CA ASP A 12 17.57 -12.00 -7.98
C ASP A 12 17.28 -13.51 -7.78
N ASP A 13 18.02 -14.13 -6.86
CA ASP A 13 17.84 -15.53 -6.43
C ASP A 13 17.26 -15.59 -5.01
N ALA A 14 16.26 -14.76 -4.73
CA ALA A 14 15.39 -14.93 -3.56
C ALA A 14 14.02 -15.43 -4.02
N ASP A 15 13.97 -16.74 -4.26
CA ASP A 15 12.77 -17.57 -4.26
C ASP A 15 11.79 -17.46 -5.45
N ASP A 16 12.27 -17.74 -6.66
CA ASP A 16 11.43 -18.07 -7.83
C ASP A 16 10.82 -19.50 -7.72
N ARG A 17 10.40 -19.92 -6.52
CA ARG A 17 9.58 -21.12 -6.34
C ARG A 17 8.13 -20.75 -6.58
N ARG A 18 7.48 -21.44 -7.52
CA ARG A 18 6.05 -21.23 -7.74
C ARG A 18 5.28 -21.64 -6.47
N PRO A 19 4.21 -20.92 -6.10
CA PRO A 19 3.38 -21.28 -4.94
C PRO A 19 2.88 -22.72 -4.96
N ASP A 20 2.72 -23.31 -6.15
CA ASP A 20 2.27 -24.69 -6.35
C ASP A 20 3.28 -25.75 -5.86
N ASP A 21 4.56 -25.37 -5.67
CA ASP A 21 5.63 -26.24 -5.21
C ASP A 21 5.88 -26.11 -3.68
N MET A 22 5.20 -25.18 -3.01
CA MET A 22 5.35 -24.91 -1.59
C MET A 22 4.49 -25.85 -0.73
N SER A 23 5.01 -26.22 0.43
CA SER A 23 4.20 -26.89 1.45
C SER A 23 3.14 -25.95 2.04
N LEU A 24 2.12 -26.53 2.68
CA LEU A 24 1.10 -25.74 3.38
C LEU A 24 1.68 -24.86 4.49
N GLU A 25 2.77 -25.28 5.11
CA GLU A 25 3.46 -24.48 6.13
C GLU A 25 4.14 -23.28 5.50
N GLU A 26 4.90 -23.48 4.41
CA GLU A 26 5.54 -22.38 3.66
C GLU A 26 4.52 -21.37 3.12
N LEU A 27 3.39 -21.82 2.56
CA LEU A 27 2.33 -20.92 2.09
C LEU A 27 1.69 -20.10 3.23
N ARG A 28 1.60 -20.67 4.43
CA ARG A 28 1.10 -19.94 5.60
C ARG A 28 2.12 -18.94 6.11
N ASP A 29 3.40 -19.24 5.98
CA ASP A 29 4.48 -18.34 6.36
C ASP A 29 4.50 -17.13 5.42
N GLU A 30 4.33 -17.36 4.12
CA GLU A 30 4.17 -16.32 3.10
C GLU A 30 3.00 -15.38 3.41
N ILE A 31 1.81 -15.91 3.75
CA ILE A 31 0.66 -15.08 4.15
C ILE A 31 1.00 -14.23 5.38
N ARG A 32 1.72 -14.78 6.37
CA ARG A 32 2.09 -14.00 7.57
C ARG A 32 3.05 -12.86 7.24
N GLU A 33 3.93 -13.05 6.27
CA GLU A 33 4.81 -12.00 5.77
C GLU A 33 4.02 -10.91 5.06
N ILE A 34 3.15 -11.29 4.12
CA ILE A 34 2.23 -10.37 3.43
C ILE A 34 1.38 -9.58 4.45
N ASP A 35 0.80 -10.24 5.44
CA ASP A 35 0.00 -9.58 6.48
C ASP A 35 0.80 -8.51 7.24
N ARG A 36 2.07 -8.80 7.55
CA ARG A 36 2.98 -7.85 8.18
C ARG A 36 3.28 -6.66 7.27
N GLU A 37 3.52 -6.90 5.99
CA GLU A 37 3.75 -5.85 5.01
C GLU A 37 2.53 -4.95 4.82
N ILE A 38 1.32 -5.53 4.81
CA ILE A 38 0.07 -4.76 4.76
C ILE A 38 -0.01 -3.80 5.95
N VAL A 39 0.32 -4.25 7.16
CA VAL A 39 0.32 -3.39 8.35
C VAL A 39 1.37 -2.28 8.24
N ASP A 40 2.58 -2.58 7.76
CA ASP A 40 3.63 -1.56 7.53
C ASP A 40 3.18 -0.51 6.51
N LEU A 41 2.60 -0.94 5.39
CA LEU A 41 2.09 -0.05 4.35
C LEU A 41 0.94 0.83 4.86
N ILE A 42 0.05 0.28 5.69
CA ILE A 42 -1.02 1.06 6.34
C ILE A 42 -0.42 2.14 7.25
N ALA A 43 0.55 1.78 8.10
CA ALA A 43 1.20 2.73 9.00
C ALA A 43 1.90 3.86 8.22
N ARG A 44 2.64 3.51 7.17
CA ARG A 44 3.31 4.49 6.28
C ARG A 44 2.30 5.40 5.59
N ARG A 45 1.17 4.86 5.11
CA ARG A 45 0.10 5.64 4.49
C ARG A 45 -0.53 6.63 5.47
N THR A 46 -0.79 6.21 6.70
CA THR A 46 -1.35 7.06 7.76
C THR A 46 -0.40 8.21 8.09
N TYR A 47 0.89 7.94 8.29
CA TYR A 47 1.89 8.99 8.55
C TYR A 47 1.94 10.06 7.45
N VAL A 48 1.88 9.65 6.18
CA VAL A 48 1.85 10.60 5.05
C VAL A 48 0.56 11.42 5.05
N ALA A 49 -0.59 10.80 5.35
CA ALA A 49 -1.87 11.50 5.42
C ALA A 49 -1.93 12.52 6.57
N GLU A 50 -1.34 12.21 7.72
CA GLU A 50 -1.14 13.14 8.85
C GLU A 50 -0.27 14.32 8.44
N THR A 51 0.88 14.05 7.82
CA THR A 51 1.79 15.10 7.33
C THR A 51 1.09 16.03 6.34
N ILE A 52 0.22 15.50 5.47
CA ILE A 52 -0.59 16.32 4.56
C ILE A 52 -1.58 17.20 5.33
N ALA A 53 -2.18 16.67 6.39
CA ALA A 53 -3.10 17.43 7.24
C ALA A 53 -2.40 18.61 7.93
N ASP A 54 -1.20 18.39 8.45
CA ASP A 54 -0.37 19.44 9.07
C ASP A 54 -0.04 20.54 8.06
N VAL A 55 0.39 20.16 6.85
CA VAL A 55 0.66 21.12 5.77
C VAL A 55 -0.60 21.90 5.38
N LYS A 56 -1.78 21.27 5.37
CA LYS A 56 -3.06 21.95 5.12
C LYS A 56 -3.40 22.93 6.25
N ALA A 57 -3.19 22.54 7.51
CA ALA A 57 -3.44 23.38 8.68
C ALA A 57 -2.54 24.63 8.68
N ASP A 58 -1.24 24.46 8.42
CA ASP A 58 -0.27 25.57 8.31
C ASP A 58 -0.63 26.58 7.22
N ARG A 59 -1.31 26.11 6.17
CA ARG A 59 -1.76 26.93 5.04
C ARG A 59 -3.19 27.46 5.19
N GLY A 60 -3.85 27.18 6.32
CA GLY A 60 -5.24 27.58 6.56
C GLY A 60 -6.24 26.91 5.61
N MET A 61 -5.91 25.75 5.05
CA MET A 61 -6.76 24.98 4.14
C MET A 61 -7.70 24.06 4.94
N ALA A 62 -8.85 23.73 4.35
CA ALA A 62 -9.75 22.73 4.91
C ALA A 62 -9.07 21.36 4.97
N THR A 63 -9.21 20.66 6.10
CA THR A 63 -8.65 19.31 6.26
C THR A 63 -9.43 18.28 5.44
N THR A 64 -10.75 18.45 5.31
CA THR A 64 -11.61 17.63 4.46
C THR A 64 -11.46 18.03 3.00
N ASP A 65 -11.30 17.05 2.13
CA ASP A 65 -11.09 17.24 0.69
C ASP A 65 -11.81 16.12 -0.06
N GLU A 66 -13.10 16.33 -0.31
CA GLU A 66 -13.98 15.34 -0.94
C GLU A 66 -13.49 14.94 -2.34
N SER A 67 -12.89 15.90 -3.08
CA SER A 67 -12.32 15.63 -4.41
C SER A 67 -11.14 14.66 -4.34
N GLN A 68 -10.30 14.80 -3.32
CA GLN A 68 -9.20 13.87 -3.09
C GLN A 68 -9.68 12.50 -2.60
N GLU A 69 -10.75 12.45 -1.81
CA GLU A 69 -11.37 11.17 -1.41
C GLU A 69 -11.91 10.41 -2.62
N GLU A 70 -12.61 11.10 -3.52
CA GLU A 70 -13.11 10.52 -4.77
C GLU A 70 -11.95 9.98 -5.64
N ALA A 71 -10.89 10.76 -5.82
CA ALA A 71 -9.70 10.35 -6.57
C ALA A 71 -8.94 9.17 -5.92
N VAL A 72 -8.97 9.02 -4.59
CA VAL A 72 -8.44 7.84 -3.91
C VAL A 72 -9.30 6.61 -4.19
N MET A 73 -10.63 6.78 -4.21
CA MET A 73 -11.58 5.70 -4.47
C MET A 73 -11.59 5.24 -5.93
N GLU A 74 -11.37 6.14 -6.88
CA GLU A 74 -11.17 5.84 -8.30
C GLU A 74 -9.93 4.96 -8.49
N ARG A 75 -8.76 5.41 -8.01
CA ARG A 75 -7.51 4.65 -8.06
C ARG A 75 -7.59 3.29 -7.37
N ALA A 76 -8.34 3.19 -6.26
CA ALA A 76 -8.58 1.91 -5.59
C ALA A 76 -9.36 0.93 -6.49
N GLY A 77 -10.30 1.43 -7.29
CA GLY A 77 -11.01 0.62 -8.28
C GLY A 77 -10.11 0.17 -9.43
N GLU A 78 -9.36 1.11 -10.01
CA GLU A 78 -8.43 0.82 -11.11
C GLU A 78 -7.39 -0.24 -10.72
N ASN A 79 -6.81 -0.11 -9.52
CA ASN A 79 -5.86 -1.10 -9.01
C ASN A 79 -6.53 -2.47 -8.78
N ALA A 80 -7.76 -2.51 -8.26
CA ALA A 80 -8.46 -3.76 -8.06
C ALA A 80 -8.67 -4.51 -9.39
N GLU A 81 -9.07 -3.78 -10.44
CA GLU A 81 -9.22 -4.34 -11.79
C GLU A 81 -7.87 -4.83 -12.35
N ALA A 82 -6.78 -4.08 -12.15
CA ALA A 82 -5.45 -4.45 -12.63
C ALA A 82 -4.87 -5.72 -11.97
N PHE A 83 -5.29 -6.02 -10.75
CA PHE A 83 -4.88 -7.22 -9.99
C PHE A 83 -5.94 -8.33 -9.98
N ASP A 84 -7.00 -8.21 -10.80
CA ASP A 84 -8.11 -9.18 -10.88
C ASP A 84 -8.80 -9.45 -9.52
N VAL A 85 -8.92 -8.42 -8.67
CA VAL A 85 -9.60 -8.46 -7.36
C VAL A 85 -10.94 -7.73 -7.42
N GLU A 86 -11.93 -8.19 -6.66
CA GLU A 86 -13.26 -7.57 -6.57
C GLU A 86 -13.18 -6.07 -6.20
N PRO A 87 -13.56 -5.13 -7.09
CA PRO A 87 -13.36 -3.70 -6.87
C PRO A 87 -14.11 -3.16 -5.65
N ASN A 88 -15.29 -3.71 -5.33
CA ASN A 88 -16.05 -3.27 -4.16
C ASN A 88 -15.36 -3.61 -2.83
N LEU A 89 -14.63 -4.73 -2.78
CA LEU A 89 -13.88 -5.15 -1.60
C LEU A 89 -12.68 -4.22 -1.37
N VAL A 90 -11.90 -3.95 -2.42
CA VAL A 90 -10.75 -3.04 -2.34
C VAL A 90 -11.22 -1.63 -1.96
N LYS A 91 -12.29 -1.13 -2.60
CA LYS A 91 -12.91 0.14 -2.24
C LYS A 91 -13.39 0.17 -0.78
N ALA A 92 -13.89 -0.92 -0.22
CA ALA A 92 -14.28 -0.98 1.19
C ALA A 92 -13.08 -0.81 2.13
N ILE A 93 -11.94 -1.45 1.84
CA ILE A 93 -10.69 -1.28 2.59
C ILE A 93 -10.24 0.18 2.54
N PHE A 94 -10.23 0.79 1.34
CA PHE A 94 -9.82 2.19 1.19
C PHE A 94 -10.73 3.17 1.93
N ARG A 95 -12.04 2.90 2.03
CA ARG A 95 -12.94 3.68 2.89
C ARG A 95 -12.51 3.63 4.35
N LEU A 96 -12.18 2.45 4.87
CA LEU A 96 -11.69 2.32 6.25
C LEU A 96 -10.39 3.11 6.46
N LEU A 97 -9.47 3.07 5.49
CA LEU A 97 -8.22 3.83 5.56
C LEU A 97 -8.44 5.35 5.49
N ILE A 98 -9.41 5.83 4.72
CA ILE A 98 -9.80 7.25 4.70
C ILE A 98 -10.39 7.64 6.06
N GLU A 99 -11.32 6.85 6.59
CA GLU A 99 -11.99 7.14 7.86
C GLU A 99 -11.03 7.13 9.04
N LEU A 100 -10.06 6.19 9.09
CA LEU A 100 -8.99 6.19 10.10
C LEU A 100 -8.29 7.55 10.17
N ASN A 101 -7.88 8.08 9.02
CA ASN A 101 -7.18 9.35 8.95
C ASN A 101 -8.07 10.55 9.33
N LYS A 102 -9.37 10.49 9.09
CA LYS A 102 -10.31 11.54 9.52
C LYS A 102 -10.50 11.57 11.03
N VAL A 103 -10.50 10.40 11.69
CA VAL A 103 -10.66 10.31 13.15
C VAL A 103 -9.44 10.91 13.84
N GLU A 104 -8.23 10.49 13.45
CA GLU A 104 -6.96 11.01 14.02
C GLU A 104 -6.85 12.55 13.87
N GLN A 105 -7.28 13.09 12.73
CA GLN A 105 -7.33 14.54 12.49
C GLN A 105 -8.35 15.29 13.37
N ARG A 106 -9.40 14.63 13.85
CA ARG A 106 -10.38 15.23 14.77
C ARG A 106 -9.89 15.22 16.21
N GLU A 107 -9.14 14.19 16.61
CA GLU A 107 -8.57 14.08 17.96
C GLU A 107 -7.37 14.99 18.17
N SER A 108 -6.63 15.32 17.10
CA SER A 108 -5.45 16.19 17.14
C SER A 108 -5.76 17.70 17.05
N ARG A 109 -7.05 18.09 17.05
CA ARG A 109 -7.53 19.49 17.05
C ARG A 109 -7.86 19.98 18.45
#